data_AF-A0A161I6X3-F1
#
_entry.id   AF-A0A161I6X3-F1
#
_cell.length_a   1.000
_cell.length_b   1.000
_cell.length_c   1.000
_cell.angle_alpha   90.00
_cell.angle_beta   90.00
_cell.angle_gamma   90.00
#
_symmetry.space_group_name_H-M   'P 1'
#
loop_
_entity.id
_entity.type
_entity.pdbx_description
1 polymer ?
#
loop_
_entity_poly.entity_id
_entity_poly.type
_entity_poly.pdbx_seq_one_letter_code
_entity_poly.pdbx_strand_id
1 'polypeptide(L)'
;MFGVSRGTRGFFLALFAGLVLSQTGHAQSALSMNAAAGVPFDVNVRSIRELRYNHIVSQRYDYSCGSAALATLLKYGYGIDIPETEMIQRMMVFSTPEVVVKNGFSMLDMKKFVETIGLRGRGFRVTSEALYHLQIPVLVLMNSDGYEHFVIVKHAEDGRIFIADPALGNRIVMEDDFVKKWNGLVFAVVGKPFMEDSPLLQGNESLALKLRERALENGTAATPFVEYGLIKAELF
;
A
#
# COMPACT_ATOMS: atom_id res chain seq x y z
N MET A 1 -27.54 36.87 -66.78
CA MET A 1 -26.69 35.78 -66.28
C MET A 1 -26.92 35.67 -64.77
N PHE A 2 -27.43 34.50 -64.36
CA PHE A 2 -27.39 33.81 -63.05
C PHE A 2 -27.27 34.65 -61.76
N GLY A 3 -28.08 34.48 -60.71
CA GLY A 3 -28.96 33.36 -60.39
C GLY A 3 -29.90 33.62 -59.21
N VAL A 4 -30.93 32.79 -59.15
CA VAL A 4 -31.99 32.71 -58.14
C VAL A 4 -31.53 31.84 -56.98
N SER A 5 -31.89 32.21 -55.75
CA SER A 5 -32.11 31.25 -54.66
C SER A 5 -33.13 31.83 -53.66
N ARG A 6 -34.19 31.05 -53.43
CA ARG A 6 -35.35 31.31 -52.56
C ARG A 6 -35.21 30.52 -51.25
N GLY A 7 -35.77 31.09 -50.18
CA GLY A 7 -36.33 30.36 -49.01
C GLY A 7 -35.28 29.77 -48.05
N THR A 8 -35.48 29.71 -46.74
CA THR A 8 -36.71 29.73 -45.94
C THR A 8 -36.33 29.98 -44.48
N ARG A 9 -37.19 30.67 -43.74
CA ARG A 9 -37.14 30.81 -42.28
C ARG A 9 -37.51 29.49 -41.60
N GLY A 10 -36.91 29.22 -40.44
CA GLY A 10 -37.62 28.55 -39.35
C GLY A 10 -36.86 27.46 -38.60
N PHE A 11 -36.97 27.58 -37.28
CA PHE A 11 -37.11 26.51 -36.29
C PHE A 11 -35.87 26.06 -35.49
N PHE A 12 -35.90 26.41 -34.19
CA PHE A 12 -35.64 25.59 -32.98
C PHE A 12 -34.37 24.70 -32.94
N LEU A 13 -33.71 24.39 -31.83
CA LEU A 13 -33.69 24.73 -30.41
C LEU A 13 -32.73 23.65 -29.82
N ALA A 14 -31.87 24.01 -28.87
CA ALA A 14 -31.26 23.08 -27.91
C ALA A 14 -30.39 21.90 -28.42
N LEU A 15 -29.07 21.98 -28.19
CA LEU A 15 -28.26 20.83 -27.78
C LEU A 15 -26.99 21.31 -27.07
N PHE A 16 -27.21 21.91 -25.90
CA PHE A 16 -26.19 22.26 -24.92
C PHE A 16 -26.50 21.42 -23.66
N ALA A 17 -25.92 20.23 -23.55
CA ALA A 17 -25.72 19.49 -22.29
C ALA A 17 -25.23 18.07 -22.60
N GLY A 18 -23.92 17.85 -22.43
CA GLY A 18 -23.30 16.53 -22.51
C GLY A 18 -22.06 16.44 -21.63
N LEU A 19 -22.11 17.05 -20.45
CA LEU A 19 -21.08 16.86 -19.42
C LEU A 19 -21.45 15.60 -18.64
N VAL A 20 -20.99 14.45 -19.13
CA VAL A 20 -21.07 13.19 -18.37
C VAL A 20 -20.11 13.31 -17.20
N LEU A 21 -20.69 13.45 -16.00
CA LEU A 21 -20.01 13.32 -14.72
C LEU A 21 -19.37 11.93 -14.64
N SER A 22 -18.06 11.86 -14.82
CA SER A 22 -17.24 10.70 -14.49
C SER A 22 -17.23 10.55 -12.97
N GLN A 23 -18.22 9.85 -12.41
CA GLN A 23 -18.17 9.42 -11.02
C GLN A 23 -17.10 8.33 -10.90
N THR A 24 -15.98 8.64 -10.26
CA THR A 24 -15.04 7.64 -9.76
C THR A 24 -15.70 6.93 -8.59
N GLY A 25 -16.46 5.87 -8.88
CA GLY A 25 -17.07 5.03 -7.85
C GLY A 25 -16.00 4.27 -7.08
N HIS A 26 -15.74 4.67 -5.83
CA HIS A 26 -15.20 3.75 -4.84
C HIS A 26 -16.31 2.77 -4.48
N ALA A 27 -16.25 1.55 -5.02
CA ALA A 27 -17.18 0.49 -4.70
C ALA A 27 -16.95 0.04 -3.24
N GLN A 28 -17.68 0.63 -2.30
CA GLN A 28 -17.87 0.08 -0.96
C GLN A 28 -19.04 -0.92 -1.03
N SER A 29 -18.74 -2.20 -0.80
CA SER A 29 -19.74 -3.26 -0.77
C SER A 29 -20.12 -3.51 0.69
N ALA A 30 -21.20 -2.90 1.17
CA ALA A 30 -21.80 -3.28 2.45
C ALA A 30 -22.75 -4.47 2.21
N LEU A 31 -22.54 -5.58 2.93
CA LEU A 31 -23.49 -6.69 2.95
C LEU A 31 -24.34 -6.60 4.21
N SER A 32 -25.62 -6.27 4.06
CA SER A 32 -26.60 -6.38 5.15
C SER A 32 -27.04 -7.83 5.29
N MET A 33 -26.43 -8.56 6.22
CA MET A 33 -26.87 -9.93 6.56
C MET A 33 -27.89 -9.88 7.69
N ASN A 34 -29.10 -10.36 7.42
CA ASN A 34 -30.09 -10.63 8.46
C ASN A 34 -29.69 -11.93 9.17
N ALA A 35 -28.85 -11.84 10.20
CA ALA A 35 -28.66 -12.95 11.12
C ALA A 35 -29.89 -13.08 12.03
N ALA A 36 -30.23 -14.32 12.41
CA ALA A 36 -31.39 -14.68 13.23
C ALA A 36 -31.43 -13.92 14.58
N ALA A 37 -32.04 -12.73 14.57
CA ALA A 37 -32.41 -11.87 15.71
C ALA A 37 -32.94 -10.49 15.25
N GLY A 38 -32.90 -10.14 13.96
CA GLY A 38 -33.46 -8.88 13.45
C GLY A 38 -32.60 -7.64 13.69
N VAL A 39 -31.34 -7.81 14.15
CA VAL A 39 -30.36 -6.73 14.20
C VAL A 39 -29.64 -6.69 12.85
N PRO A 40 -29.77 -5.60 12.07
CA PRO A 40 -28.99 -5.45 10.84
C PRO A 40 -27.51 -5.30 11.20
N PHE A 41 -26.67 -6.21 10.70
CA PHE A 41 -25.22 -6.06 10.76
C PHE A 41 -24.74 -5.43 9.46
N ASP A 42 -24.03 -4.30 9.57
CA ASP A 42 -23.28 -3.71 8.46
C ASP A 42 -21.88 -4.32 8.47
N VAL A 43 -21.59 -5.15 7.48
CA VAL A 43 -20.24 -5.69 7.27
C VAL A 43 -19.63 -4.96 6.08
N ASN A 44 -18.59 -4.17 6.34
CA ASN A 44 -17.80 -3.52 5.31
C ASN A 44 -16.90 -4.55 4.62
N VAL A 45 -17.25 -4.93 3.38
CA VAL A 45 -16.49 -5.91 2.60
C VAL A 45 -15.40 -5.20 1.81
N ARG A 46 -14.14 -5.50 2.14
CA ARG A 46 -12.96 -5.00 1.43
C ARG A 46 -12.38 -6.09 0.53
N SER A 47 -11.85 -5.69 -0.63
CA SER A 47 -11.18 -6.64 -1.53
C SER A 47 -9.81 -7.09 -0.97
N ILE A 48 -9.33 -8.27 -1.37
CA ILE A 48 -7.99 -8.76 -1.01
C ILE A 48 -6.90 -7.76 -1.40
N ARG A 49 -7.05 -7.12 -2.57
CA ARG A 49 -6.13 -6.07 -3.03
C ARG A 49 -6.15 -4.88 -2.07
N GLU A 50 -7.33 -4.40 -1.71
CA GLU A 50 -7.47 -3.25 -0.82
C GLU A 50 -6.87 -3.52 0.57
N LEU A 51 -7.07 -4.72 1.11
CA LEU A 51 -6.43 -5.14 2.36
C LEU A 51 -4.90 -5.20 2.23
N ARG A 52 -4.39 -5.67 1.09
CA ARG A 52 -2.94 -5.73 0.83
C ARG A 52 -2.30 -4.34 0.78
N TYR A 53 -2.94 -3.38 0.14
CA TYR A 53 -2.43 -1.99 0.03
C TYR A 53 -2.92 -1.09 1.18
N ASN A 54 -3.42 -1.67 2.27
CA ASN A 54 -3.87 -0.90 3.42
C ASN A 54 -2.74 -0.02 3.97
N HIS A 55 -3.02 1.27 4.17
CA HIS A 55 -2.04 2.26 4.61
C HIS A 55 -0.75 2.34 3.76
N ILE A 56 -0.88 2.17 2.45
CA ILE A 56 0.22 2.34 1.47
C ILE A 56 -0.22 3.30 0.37
N VAL A 57 0.67 4.20 -0.03
CA VAL A 57 0.55 4.95 -1.29
C VAL A 57 1.14 4.08 -2.40
N SER A 58 0.29 3.50 -3.24
CA SER A 58 0.72 2.63 -4.34
C SER A 58 1.44 3.43 -5.42
N GLN A 59 2.54 2.90 -5.94
CA GLN A 59 3.23 3.51 -7.08
C GLN A 59 2.45 3.34 -8.38
N ARG A 60 2.55 4.31 -9.28
CA ARG A 60 1.97 4.28 -10.63
C ARG A 60 3.00 4.16 -11.74
N TYR A 61 4.28 4.46 -11.46
CA TYR A 61 5.37 4.43 -12.44
C TYR A 61 6.50 3.54 -11.95
N ASP A 62 7.26 2.94 -12.89
CA ASP A 62 8.34 2.01 -12.55
C ASP A 62 9.53 2.69 -11.86
N TYR A 63 9.67 4.02 -11.99
CA TYR A 63 10.73 4.80 -11.36
C TYR A 63 10.28 5.53 -10.08
N SER A 64 8.98 5.47 -9.73
CA SER A 64 8.42 6.27 -8.64
C SER A 64 8.40 5.56 -7.29
N CYS A 65 8.97 4.35 -7.18
CA CYS A 65 9.02 3.57 -5.95
C CYS A 65 9.53 4.36 -4.74
N GLY A 66 10.65 5.09 -4.88
CA GLY A 66 11.20 5.93 -3.82
C GLY A 66 10.26 7.05 -3.40
N SER A 67 9.61 7.71 -4.36
CA SER A 67 8.63 8.77 -4.09
C SER A 67 7.36 8.23 -3.41
N ALA A 68 6.86 7.07 -3.83
CA ALA A 68 5.68 6.44 -3.25
C ALA A 68 5.96 5.87 -1.85
N ALA A 69 7.15 5.30 -1.62
CA ALA A 69 7.60 4.87 -0.31
C ALA A 69 7.71 6.07 0.65
N LEU A 70 8.31 7.17 0.20
CA LEU A 70 8.41 8.38 1.00
C LEU A 70 7.05 9.02 1.28
N ALA A 71 6.17 9.08 0.28
CA ALA A 71 4.79 9.56 0.45
C ALA A 71 4.02 8.72 1.47
N THR A 72 4.18 7.40 1.45
CA THR A 72 3.59 6.49 2.45
C THR A 72 4.10 6.80 3.85
N LEU A 73 5.42 6.95 4.02
CA LEU A 73 6.02 7.27 5.32
C LEU A 73 5.53 8.63 5.84
N LEU A 74 5.48 9.65 4.98
CA LEU A 74 5.06 10.99 5.37
C LEU A 74 3.57 11.05 5.73
N LYS A 75 2.72 10.39 4.94
CA LYS A 75 1.28 10.37 5.17
C LYS A 75 0.93 9.65 6.47
N TYR A 76 1.42 8.42 6.65
CA TYR A 76 1.01 7.58 7.78
C TYR A 76 1.94 7.67 8.99
N GLY A 77 3.15 8.20 8.85
CA GLY A 77 4.10 8.40 9.95
C GLY A 77 4.11 9.83 10.51
N TYR A 78 3.86 10.83 9.65
CA TYR A 78 3.97 12.25 10.03
C TYR A 78 2.68 13.06 9.79
N GLY A 79 1.62 12.45 9.26
CA GLY A 79 0.36 13.13 8.93
C GLY A 79 0.49 14.12 7.77
N ILE A 80 1.56 14.03 6.97
CA ILE A 80 1.82 14.92 5.84
C ILE A 80 1.33 14.22 4.57
N ASP A 81 0.11 14.55 4.14
CA ASP A 81 -0.50 13.94 2.96
C ASP A 81 -0.04 14.66 1.68
N ILE A 82 0.90 14.05 0.96
CA ILE A 82 1.36 14.49 -0.35
C ILE A 82 1.15 13.32 -1.33
N PRO A 83 0.34 13.50 -2.40
CA PRO A 83 0.10 12.43 -3.36
C PRO A 83 1.36 12.13 -4.18
N GLU A 84 1.47 10.90 -4.68
CA GLU A 84 2.63 10.43 -5.45
C GLU A 84 3.02 11.38 -6.60
N THR A 85 2.04 11.83 -7.39
CA THR A 85 2.28 12.72 -8.54
C THR A 85 2.93 14.05 -8.12
N GLU A 86 2.52 14.59 -6.98
CA GLU A 86 3.10 15.81 -6.43
C GLU A 86 4.47 15.53 -5.80
N MET A 87 4.64 14.38 -5.15
CA MET A 87 5.93 13.94 -4.61
C MET A 87 6.99 13.84 -5.73
N ILE A 88 6.64 13.22 -6.86
CA ILE A 88 7.49 13.13 -8.05
C ILE A 88 7.92 14.51 -8.50
N GLN A 89 6.97 15.46 -8.65
CA GLN A 89 7.26 16.82 -9.10
C GLN A 89 8.20 17.56 -8.14
N ARG A 90 7.93 17.49 -6.82
CA ARG A 90 8.73 18.17 -5.80
C ARG A 90 10.13 17.57 -5.67
N MET A 91 10.27 16.25 -5.81
CA MET A 91 11.58 15.58 -5.78
C MET A 91 12.37 15.79 -7.07
N MET A 92 11.70 15.93 -8.22
CA MET A 92 12.35 16.16 -9.52
C MET A 92 13.19 17.45 -9.54
N VAL A 93 12.89 18.43 -8.68
CA VAL A 93 13.69 19.67 -8.53
C VAL A 93 15.16 19.36 -8.15
N PHE A 94 15.42 18.21 -7.53
CA PHE A 94 16.74 17.84 -7.03
C PHE A 94 17.50 16.85 -7.92
N SER A 95 16.87 16.37 -8.98
CA SER A 95 17.37 15.34 -9.90
C SER A 95 17.12 15.74 -11.35
N THR A 96 17.50 14.89 -12.30
CA THR A 96 17.16 15.11 -13.72
C THR A 96 16.22 14.01 -14.22
N PRO A 97 15.28 14.32 -15.13
CA PRO A 97 14.34 13.33 -15.65
C PRO A 97 15.02 12.09 -16.23
N GLU A 98 16.15 12.26 -16.92
CA GLU A 98 16.89 11.16 -17.55
C GLU A 98 17.45 10.18 -16.51
N VAL A 99 17.94 10.70 -15.39
CA VAL A 99 18.47 9.89 -14.30
C VAL A 99 17.33 9.18 -13.58
N VAL A 100 16.25 9.89 -13.27
CA VAL A 100 15.10 9.32 -12.54
C VAL A 100 14.42 8.23 -13.36
N VAL A 101 14.19 8.43 -14.65
CA VAL A 101 13.55 7.40 -15.50
C VAL A 101 14.41 6.14 -15.59
N LYS A 102 15.75 6.28 -15.57
CA LYS A 102 16.67 5.14 -15.69
C LYS A 102 16.91 4.42 -14.36
N ASN A 103 17.10 5.17 -13.28
CA ASN A 103 17.60 4.66 -12.00
C ASN A 103 16.61 4.83 -10.83
N GLY A 104 15.46 5.49 -11.05
CA GLY A 104 14.57 5.91 -9.97
C GLY A 104 15.09 7.09 -9.15
N PHE A 105 14.33 7.46 -8.12
CA PHE A 105 14.74 8.48 -7.15
C PHE A 105 15.77 7.93 -6.17
N SER A 106 16.85 8.68 -5.94
CA SER A 106 17.90 8.28 -4.99
C SER A 106 17.57 8.67 -3.54
N MET A 107 18.28 8.08 -2.57
CA MET A 107 18.21 8.53 -1.17
C MET A 107 18.65 9.98 -1.00
N LEU A 108 19.53 10.49 -1.86
CA LEU A 108 19.96 11.89 -1.83
C LEU A 108 18.81 12.82 -2.24
N ASP A 109 18.02 12.44 -3.24
CA ASP A 109 16.84 13.19 -3.68
C ASP A 109 15.79 13.23 -2.57
N MET A 110 15.53 12.07 -1.95
CA MET A 110 14.65 11.97 -0.79
C MET A 110 15.14 12.84 0.38
N LYS A 111 16.44 12.82 0.69
CA LYS A 111 17.06 13.64 1.72
C LYS A 111 16.81 15.13 1.46
N LYS A 112 17.18 15.63 0.28
CA LYS A 112 17.02 17.04 -0.08
C LYS A 112 15.56 17.48 0.03
N PHE A 113 14.63 16.63 -0.43
CA PHE A 113 13.21 16.90 -0.31
C PHE A 113 12.74 16.98 1.15
N VAL A 114 13.03 15.98 2.00
CA VAL A 114 12.56 16.00 3.40
C VAL A 114 13.13 17.17 4.21
N GLU A 115 14.33 17.64 3.86
CA GLU A 115 14.94 18.83 4.46
C GLU A 115 14.15 20.11 4.13
N THR A 116 13.52 20.20 2.95
CA THR A 116 12.69 21.36 2.59
C THR A 116 11.42 21.51 3.43
N ILE A 117 10.92 20.40 3.98
CA ILE A 117 9.71 20.37 4.83
C ILE A 117 10.04 20.34 6.34
N GLY A 118 11.31 20.59 6.69
CA GLY A 118 11.78 20.69 8.07
C GLY A 118 12.03 19.35 8.78
N LEU A 119 12.08 18.25 8.03
CA LEU A 119 12.50 16.95 8.52
C LEU A 119 13.99 16.71 8.18
N ARG A 120 14.58 15.64 8.71
CA ARG A 120 15.99 15.28 8.50
C ARG A 120 16.05 13.87 7.94
N GLY A 121 16.59 13.73 6.74
CA GLY A 121 16.88 12.43 6.14
C GLY A 121 18.29 11.97 6.47
N ARG A 122 18.46 10.75 6.99
CA ARG A 122 19.78 10.15 7.26
C ARG A 122 19.87 8.74 6.70
N GLY A 123 20.93 8.50 5.93
CA GLY A 123 21.32 7.17 5.48
C GLY A 123 22.25 6.52 6.49
N PHE A 124 22.01 5.25 6.80
CA PHE A 124 22.87 4.44 7.65
C PHE A 124 23.16 3.11 6.96
N ARG A 125 24.32 2.52 7.28
CA ARG A 125 24.61 1.13 6.98
C ARG A 125 24.45 0.35 8.29
N VAL A 126 23.55 -0.62 8.31
CA VAL A 126 23.22 -1.39 9.51
C VAL A 126 23.15 -2.88 9.15
N THR A 127 23.25 -3.72 10.17
CA THR A 127 23.07 -5.16 10.04
C THR A 127 21.58 -5.52 10.22
N SER A 128 21.18 -6.76 9.91
CA SER A 128 19.77 -7.15 10.02
C SER A 128 19.27 -7.16 11.45
N GLU A 129 20.15 -7.39 12.43
CA GLU A 129 19.83 -7.34 13.85
C GLU A 129 19.33 -5.95 14.28
N ALA A 130 19.82 -4.88 13.64
CA ALA A 130 19.35 -3.52 13.93
C ALA A 130 17.86 -3.32 13.55
N LEU A 131 17.33 -4.13 12.63
CA LEU A 131 15.93 -4.04 12.20
C LEU A 131 14.95 -4.42 13.31
N TYR A 132 15.38 -5.28 14.25
CA TYR A 132 14.58 -5.70 15.42
C TYR A 132 14.43 -4.61 16.47
N HIS A 133 15.27 -3.57 16.41
CA HIS A 133 15.28 -2.47 17.37
C HIS A 133 14.75 -1.16 16.76
N LEU A 134 14.10 -1.23 15.59
CA LEU A 134 13.52 -0.06 14.93
C LEU A 134 12.37 0.52 15.75
N GLN A 135 12.51 1.79 16.13
CA GLN A 135 11.42 2.56 16.76
C GLN A 135 10.54 3.28 15.74
N ILE A 136 11.07 3.51 14.54
CA ILE A 136 10.37 4.15 13.43
C ILE A 136 10.58 3.32 12.16
N PRO A 137 9.61 3.34 11.23
CA PRO A 137 9.78 2.69 9.93
C PRO A 137 10.91 3.36 9.14
N VAL A 138 11.67 2.57 8.39
CA VAL A 138 12.80 3.04 7.58
C VAL A 138 12.62 2.61 6.12
N LEU A 139 13.13 3.41 5.19
CA LEU A 139 13.19 3.03 3.78
C LEU A 139 14.47 2.22 3.55
N VAL A 140 14.37 1.15 2.79
CA VAL A 140 15.52 0.30 2.43
C VAL A 140 15.57 0.10 0.93
N LEU A 141 16.78 -0.06 0.41
CA LEU A 141 17.00 -0.38 -1.00
C LEU A 141 17.17 -1.88 -1.15
N MET A 142 16.22 -2.53 -1.83
CA MET A 142 16.29 -3.94 -2.18
C MET A 142 16.73 -4.09 -3.64
N ASN A 143 17.45 -5.16 -3.94
CA ASN A 143 17.78 -5.60 -5.29
C ASN A 143 17.14 -6.96 -5.54
N SER A 144 16.21 -7.02 -6.48
CA SER A 144 15.64 -8.28 -6.97
C SER A 144 16.05 -8.47 -8.42
N ASP A 145 16.96 -9.40 -8.66
CA ASP A 145 17.36 -9.85 -10.00
C ASP A 145 17.81 -8.71 -10.94
N GLY A 146 18.50 -7.71 -10.39
CA GLY A 146 19.03 -6.57 -11.14
C GLY A 146 18.14 -5.33 -11.14
N TYR A 147 16.96 -5.39 -10.51
CA TYR A 147 16.08 -4.24 -10.30
C TYR A 147 16.19 -3.74 -8.87
N GLU A 148 16.66 -2.49 -8.71
CA GLU A 148 16.72 -1.80 -7.43
C GLU A 148 15.39 -1.13 -7.13
N HIS A 149 14.86 -1.35 -5.93
CA HIS A 149 13.54 -0.88 -5.51
C HIS A 149 13.51 -0.47 -4.05
N PHE A 150 12.80 0.62 -3.75
CA PHE A 150 12.61 1.09 -2.39
C PHE A 150 11.38 0.47 -1.74
N VAL A 151 11.58 -0.11 -0.56
CA VAL A 151 10.50 -0.58 0.31
C VAL A 151 10.63 0.01 1.70
N ILE A 152 9.54 0.00 2.46
CA ILE A 152 9.53 0.45 3.85
C ILE A 152 9.60 -0.78 4.74
N VAL A 153 10.59 -0.84 5.62
CA VAL A 153 10.62 -1.80 6.72
C VAL A 153 9.89 -1.17 7.90
N LYS A 154 8.83 -1.84 8.34
CA LYS A 154 7.97 -1.40 9.44
C LYS A 154 8.42 -1.97 10.77
N HIS A 155 8.75 -3.27 10.77
CA HIS A 155 9.07 -4.04 11.96
C HIS A 155 9.83 -5.31 11.58
N ALA A 156 10.55 -5.90 12.53
CA ALA A 156 11.18 -7.21 12.41
C ALA A 156 10.95 -8.00 13.70
N GLU A 157 10.48 -9.24 13.56
CA GLU A 157 10.13 -10.12 14.68
C GLU A 157 10.19 -11.58 14.23
N ASP A 158 10.62 -12.49 15.12
CA ASP A 158 10.62 -13.94 14.91
C ASP A 158 11.22 -14.43 13.57
N GLY A 159 12.35 -13.85 13.16
CA GLY A 159 13.01 -14.22 11.89
C GLY A 159 12.29 -13.69 10.64
N ARG A 160 11.38 -12.72 10.80
CA ARG A 160 10.55 -12.16 9.72
C ARG A 160 10.66 -10.66 9.68
N ILE A 161 10.62 -10.12 8.47
CA ILE A 161 10.63 -8.69 8.21
C ILE A 161 9.28 -8.27 7.64
N PHE A 162 8.64 -7.30 8.28
CA PHE A 162 7.38 -6.71 7.85
C PHE A 162 7.67 -5.52 6.96
N ILE A 163 7.31 -5.66 5.68
CA ILE A 163 7.57 -4.64 4.66
C ILE A 163 6.27 -4.07 4.10
N ALA A 164 6.31 -2.78 3.78
CA ALA A 164 5.33 -2.10 2.95
C ALA A 164 6.01 -1.73 1.63
N ASP A 165 5.61 -2.44 0.57
CA ASP A 165 6.13 -2.25 -0.77
C ASP A 165 5.13 -1.40 -1.59
N PRO A 166 5.51 -0.22 -2.12
CA PRO A 166 4.60 0.58 -2.95
C PRO A 166 4.10 -0.13 -4.22
N ALA A 167 4.87 -1.08 -4.75
CA ALA A 167 4.51 -1.87 -5.92
C ALA A 167 3.65 -3.08 -5.55
N LEU A 168 3.96 -3.76 -4.44
CA LEU A 168 3.37 -5.08 -4.11
C LEU A 168 2.45 -5.08 -2.88
N GLY A 169 2.38 -3.97 -2.15
CA GLY A 169 1.62 -3.81 -0.91
C GLY A 169 2.33 -4.36 0.34
N ASN A 170 1.58 -4.54 1.42
CA ASN A 170 2.11 -5.09 2.68
C ASN A 170 2.45 -6.57 2.54
N ARG A 171 3.66 -6.95 2.97
CA ARG A 171 4.16 -8.32 2.91
C ARG A 171 5.01 -8.65 4.12
N ILE A 172 5.15 -9.94 4.38
CA ILE A 172 6.03 -10.50 5.41
C ILE A 172 6.99 -11.41 4.67
N VAL A 173 8.28 -11.21 4.90
CA VAL A 173 9.35 -11.99 4.26
C VAL A 173 10.23 -12.61 5.33
N MET A 174 10.83 -13.76 5.04
CA MET A 174 11.85 -14.36 5.91
C MET A 174 13.10 -13.47 5.91
N GLU A 175 13.73 -13.32 7.07
CA GLU A 175 14.96 -12.52 7.20
C GLU A 175 16.05 -13.00 6.23
N ASP A 176 16.27 -14.31 6.14
CA ASP A 176 17.27 -14.89 5.23
C ASP A 176 17.07 -14.48 3.76
N ASP A 177 15.82 -14.40 3.32
CA ASP A 177 15.49 -14.01 1.94
C ASP A 177 15.57 -12.50 1.74
N PHE A 178 15.29 -11.73 2.80
CA PHE A 178 15.43 -10.29 2.81
C PHE A 178 16.91 -9.89 2.73
N VAL A 179 17.77 -10.46 3.56
CA VAL A 179 19.21 -10.14 3.64
C VAL A 179 19.93 -10.46 2.33
N LYS A 180 19.56 -11.53 1.61
CA LYS A 180 20.12 -11.84 0.28
C LYS A 180 19.89 -10.72 -0.75
N LYS A 181 18.81 -9.97 -0.61
CA LYS A 181 18.38 -8.93 -1.55
C LYS A 181 18.69 -7.52 -1.06
N TRP A 182 19.08 -7.37 0.20
CA TRP A 182 19.28 -6.07 0.83
C TRP A 182 20.77 -5.76 0.98
N ASN A 183 21.15 -4.53 0.64
CA ASN A 183 22.55 -4.09 0.66
C ASN A 183 23.01 -3.50 2.01
N GLY A 184 22.20 -3.63 3.06
CA GLY A 184 22.50 -3.10 4.40
C GLY A 184 22.25 -1.59 4.56
N LEU A 185 21.79 -0.89 3.51
CA LEU A 185 21.49 0.53 3.60
C LEU A 185 20.04 0.76 4.05
N VAL A 186 19.89 1.66 5.02
CA VAL A 186 18.61 2.18 5.49
C VAL A 186 18.60 3.69 5.38
N PHE A 187 17.44 4.26 5.08
CA PHE A 187 17.17 5.68 5.07
C PHE A 187 16.08 5.97 6.10
N ALA A 188 16.48 6.65 7.17
CA ALA A 188 15.58 7.09 8.23
C ALA A 188 15.23 8.57 8.03
N VAL A 189 13.95 8.89 8.19
CA VAL A 189 13.46 10.27 8.27
C VAL A 189 13.19 10.55 9.74
N VAL A 190 13.75 11.64 10.27
CA VAL A 190 13.63 12.07 11.67
C VAL A 190 13.25 13.54 11.71
N GLY A 191 12.34 13.95 12.59
CA GLY A 191 11.97 15.36 12.70
C GLY A 191 10.89 15.61 13.72
N LYS A 192 9.84 16.35 13.35
CA LYS A 192 8.59 16.52 14.13
C LYS A 192 8.17 15.19 14.78
N PRO A 193 7.49 15.19 15.94
CA PRO A 193 7.12 13.94 16.61
C PRO A 193 6.44 13.01 15.63
N PHE A 194 7.04 11.84 15.43
CA PHE A 194 6.45 10.75 14.67
C PHE A 194 5.16 10.35 15.39
N MET A 195 4.10 10.05 14.64
CA MET A 195 2.82 9.68 15.23
C MET A 195 2.96 8.36 15.98
N GLU A 196 2.76 8.37 17.30
CA GLU A 196 2.86 7.16 18.12
C GLU A 196 1.80 6.12 17.73
N ASP A 197 0.63 6.59 17.30
CA ASP A 197 -0.47 5.80 16.78
C ASP A 197 -0.39 5.58 15.26
N SER A 198 0.81 5.71 14.67
CA SER A 198 1.01 5.51 13.24
C SER A 198 0.51 4.12 12.80
N PRO A 199 -0.33 4.04 11.74
CA PRO A 199 -0.73 2.76 11.16
C PRO A 199 0.44 1.92 10.61
N LEU A 200 1.63 2.51 10.45
CA LEU A 200 2.83 1.79 10.02
C LEU A 200 3.47 0.98 11.15
N LEU A 201 3.25 1.38 12.41
CA LEU A 201 3.72 0.64 13.59
C LEU A 201 2.70 -0.42 14.03
N GLN A 202 1.46 -0.32 13.57
CA GLN A 202 0.35 -1.19 13.98
C GLN A 202 0.11 -2.32 12.99
N GLY A 203 -0.52 -3.40 13.47
CA GLY A 203 -0.96 -4.50 12.61
C GLY A 203 0.18 -5.23 11.90
N ASN A 204 1.39 -5.19 12.47
CA ASN A 204 2.56 -5.93 12.02
C ASN A 204 2.46 -7.39 12.46
N GLU A 205 1.35 -8.04 12.12
CA GLU A 205 1.10 -9.45 12.41
C GLU A 205 0.49 -10.11 11.17
N SER A 206 0.88 -11.35 10.89
CA SER A 206 0.23 -12.11 9.82
C SER A 206 -1.14 -12.57 10.27
N LEU A 207 -2.20 -12.22 9.54
CA LEU A 207 -3.53 -12.75 9.81
C LEU A 207 -3.55 -14.29 9.77
N ALA A 208 -2.77 -14.90 8.88
CA ALA A 208 -2.63 -16.35 8.81
C ALA A 208 -1.94 -16.93 10.05
N LEU A 209 -0.95 -16.22 10.63
CA LEU A 209 -0.34 -16.62 11.89
C LEU A 209 -1.33 -16.48 13.04
N LYS A 210 -2.03 -15.36 13.17
CA LYS A 210 -3.07 -15.17 14.19
C LYS A 210 -4.11 -16.30 14.12
N LEU A 211 -4.54 -16.66 12.92
CA LEU A 211 -5.51 -17.75 12.72
C LEU A 211 -4.92 -19.12 13.10
N ARG A 212 -3.66 -19.36 12.76
CA ARG A 212 -2.96 -20.61 13.12
C ARG A 212 -2.72 -20.71 14.61
N GLU A 213 -2.25 -19.65 15.25
CA GLU A 213 -2.06 -19.55 16.69
C GLU A 213 -3.39 -19.75 17.41
N ARG A 214 -4.43 -19.02 17.02
CA ARG A 214 -5.80 -19.22 17.54
C ARG A 214 -6.28 -20.67 17.34
N ALA A 215 -5.96 -21.30 16.21
CA ALA A 215 -6.33 -22.70 15.97
C ALA A 215 -5.53 -23.68 16.85
N LEU A 216 -4.28 -23.35 17.20
CA LEU A 216 -3.46 -24.12 18.15
C LEU A 216 -3.95 -23.91 19.59
N GLU A 217 -4.26 -22.67 19.99
CA GLU A 217 -4.80 -22.31 21.30
C GLU A 217 -6.19 -22.91 21.54
N ASN A 218 -7.06 -22.84 20.53
CA ASN A 218 -8.37 -23.49 20.56
C ASN A 218 -8.29 -25.00 20.24
N GLY A 219 -7.09 -25.51 19.96
CA GLY A 219 -6.84 -26.88 19.50
C GLY A 219 -6.88 -27.94 20.60
N THR A 220 -7.14 -27.59 21.86
CA THR A 220 -7.41 -28.57 22.93
C THR A 220 -8.90 -28.86 23.07
N ALA A 221 -9.44 -29.53 22.06
CA ALA A 221 -10.26 -30.72 22.22
C ALA A 221 -10.23 -31.37 20.84
N ALA A 222 -9.86 -32.65 20.76
CA ALA A 222 -10.18 -33.43 19.56
C ALA A 222 -11.65 -33.18 19.27
N THR A 223 -11.97 -32.55 18.13
CA THR A 223 -13.34 -32.47 17.66
C THR A 223 -13.86 -33.90 17.78
N PRO A 224 -14.85 -34.21 18.64
CA PRO A 224 -15.44 -35.53 18.57
C PRO A 224 -15.86 -35.65 17.13
N PHE A 225 -15.38 -36.70 16.46
CA PHE A 225 -15.81 -37.02 15.11
C PHE A 225 -17.33 -37.05 15.20
N VAL A 226 -17.98 -35.97 14.76
CA VAL A 226 -19.40 -36.00 14.48
C VAL A 226 -19.42 -36.80 13.20
N GLU A 227 -19.46 -38.11 13.40
CA GLU A 227 -19.75 -39.12 12.43
C GLU A 227 -21.10 -38.71 11.84
N TYR A 228 -21.06 -37.85 10.83
CA TYR A 228 -22.17 -37.68 9.91
C TYR A 228 -22.38 -39.08 9.38
N GLY A 229 -23.43 -39.72 9.88
CA GLY A 229 -23.83 -41.06 9.50
C GLY A 229 -24.01 -41.12 8.00
N LEU A 230 -22.93 -41.42 7.29
CA LEU A 230 -22.98 -42.16 6.05
C LEU A 230 -23.40 -43.55 6.47
N ILE A 231 -24.72 -43.71 6.55
CA ILE A 231 -25.36 -45.00 6.59
C ILE A 231 -24.74 -45.78 5.45
N LYS A 232 -23.95 -46.80 5.83
CA LYS A 232 -23.52 -47.87 4.95
C LYS A 232 -24.81 -48.43 4.34
N ALA A 233 -25.16 -47.97 3.15
CA ALA A 233 -26.17 -48.63 2.34
C ALA A 233 -25.54 -49.95 1.88
N GLU A 234 -25.58 -50.95 2.76
CA GLU A 234 -25.64 -52.33 2.34
C GLU A 234 -27.00 -52.53 1.70
N LEU A 235 -27.04 -52.86 0.40
CA LEU A 235 -28.10 -53.64 -0.25
C LEU A 235 -27.62 -54.00 -1.68
N PHE A 236 -27.13 -55.24 -1.77
CA PHE A 236 -27.02 -56.16 -2.93
C PHE A 236 -26.38 -55.68 -4.24
#